data_AF-A0A317LK84-F1
#
_entry.id   AF-A0A317LK84-F1
#
_cell.length_a   1.000
_cell.length_b   1.000
_cell.length_c   1.000
_cell.angle_alpha   90.00
_cell.angle_beta   90.00
_cell.angle_gamma   90.00
#
_symmetry.space_group_name_H-M   'P 1'
#
loop_
_entity.id
_entity.type
_entity.pdbx_description
1 polymer ?
#
loop_
_entity_poly.entity_id
_entity_poly.type
_entity_poly.pdbx_seq_one_letter_code
_entity_poly.pdbx_strand_id
1 'polypeptide(L)'
;MTRPTLPPPPHDETERVPGALLVRGDCDDHAWNDVLDRMGELPGMVVHTPGEPLPPARGPIPRRLLVAQDPAWRGAVPEEVAQSLGSEGTWLPDLVLIADRGTTRDPALRPLMAFLPNDDDLYRFRVTPRQAAMTYLVTHRPGIEDTLEHHRDCGAAEVELEPGESYEDWLDGSDVMGEVLETAASAPLYRAPDAPLPVITQDNSGLLVRTDFSDDHAWAALAADADRLDPRTEAPEEYSPFVQIVDDPAFAGATPEQVMAIVRQGEDDEEPGEEVVVIADRASMDGPDRTVLVVPLGESVGWSFRLRPDQVRSMVANLFVGNNDISDWMEQGSPDGPAVMTEKERRSWRGW
;
A
#
# COMPACT_ATOMS: atom_id res chain seq x y z
N MET A 1 -4.61 -22.39 26.41
CA MET A 1 -3.83 -21.31 27.07
C MET A 1 -4.53 -20.01 26.72
N THR A 2 -4.69 -19.08 27.66
CA THR A 2 -5.27 -17.76 27.37
C THR A 2 -4.28 -16.93 26.55
N ARG A 3 -4.71 -16.41 25.40
CA ARG A 3 -3.90 -15.52 24.57
C ARG A 3 -3.62 -14.21 25.34
N PRO A 4 -2.47 -13.55 25.14
CA PRO A 4 -2.21 -12.24 25.73
C PRO A 4 -3.24 -11.24 25.21
N THR A 5 -3.78 -10.40 26.09
CA THR A 5 -4.61 -9.27 25.66
C THR A 5 -3.73 -8.25 24.97
N LEU A 6 -4.15 -7.75 23.81
CA LEU A 6 -3.47 -6.65 23.15
C LEU A 6 -3.66 -5.38 23.99
N PRO A 7 -2.60 -4.56 24.14
CA PRO A 7 -2.63 -3.40 25.01
C PRO A 7 -3.62 -2.33 24.51
N PRO A 8 -4.22 -1.56 25.43
CA PRO A 8 -4.99 -0.37 25.05
C PRO A 8 -4.08 0.67 24.39
N PRO A 9 -4.63 1.59 23.57
CA PRO A 9 -3.89 2.74 23.08
C PRO A 9 -3.52 3.65 24.27
N PRO A 10 -2.50 4.51 24.10
CA PRO A 10 -2.17 5.53 25.09
C PRO A 10 -3.38 6.41 25.42
N HIS A 11 -3.53 6.80 26.70
CA HIS A 11 -4.64 7.64 27.17
C HIS A 11 -4.74 9.02 26.49
N ASP A 12 -3.65 9.50 25.89
CA ASP A 12 -3.58 10.81 25.23
C ASP A 12 -3.94 10.74 23.73
N GLU A 13 -4.21 9.54 23.17
CA GLU A 13 -4.69 9.38 21.79
C GLU A 13 -6.20 9.60 21.73
N THR A 14 -6.61 10.80 21.31
CA THR A 14 -8.03 11.16 21.16
C THR A 14 -8.60 10.83 19.78
N GLU A 15 -7.74 10.59 18.80
CA GLU A 15 -8.09 10.26 17.41
C GLU A 15 -7.68 8.82 17.08
N ARG A 16 -8.44 8.17 16.18
CA ARG A 16 -8.12 6.83 15.68
C ARG A 16 -6.75 6.87 14.99
N VAL A 17 -5.84 6.00 15.42
CA VAL A 17 -4.55 5.80 14.76
C VAL A 17 -4.68 4.65 13.76
N PRO A 18 -4.49 4.90 12.44
CA PRO A 18 -4.52 3.85 11.43
C PRO A 18 -3.32 2.92 11.59
N GLY A 19 -3.45 1.68 11.14
CA GLY A 19 -2.34 0.76 11.12
C GLY A 19 -2.69 -0.72 10.99
N ALA A 20 -1.71 -1.56 11.29
CA ALA A 20 -1.80 -3.00 11.11
C ALA A 20 -1.24 -3.77 12.31
N LEU A 21 -1.77 -4.96 12.54
CA LEU A 21 -1.27 -5.93 13.51
C LEU A 21 -0.64 -7.10 12.76
N LEU A 22 0.66 -7.34 12.96
CA LEU A 22 1.37 -8.51 12.45
C LEU A 22 1.61 -9.52 13.58
N VAL A 23 0.93 -10.66 13.52
CA VAL A 23 1.02 -11.73 14.49
C VAL A 23 1.94 -12.83 13.98
N ARG A 24 2.87 -13.22 14.85
CA ARG A 24 3.69 -14.41 14.66
C ARG A 24 2.90 -15.67 15.05
N GLY A 25 2.14 -16.19 14.08
CA GLY A 25 1.37 -17.44 14.18
C GLY A 25 2.25 -18.68 14.08
N ASP A 26 1.84 -19.73 13.35
CA ASP A 26 2.57 -21.02 13.27
C ASP A 26 3.72 -21.08 12.23
N CYS A 27 4.46 -19.99 12.02
CA CYS A 27 5.64 -19.98 11.14
C CYS A 27 6.97 -20.32 11.84
N ASP A 28 7.96 -20.86 11.12
CA ASP A 28 9.30 -21.06 11.71
C ASP A 28 10.11 -19.75 11.87
N ASP A 29 11.30 -19.82 12.49
CA ASP A 29 12.17 -18.65 12.70
C ASP A 29 12.70 -18.06 11.39
N HIS A 30 12.99 -18.90 10.39
CA HIS A 30 13.51 -18.44 9.11
C HIS A 30 12.41 -17.72 8.32
N ALA A 31 11.23 -18.31 8.23
CA ALA A 31 10.06 -17.74 7.58
C ALA A 31 9.68 -16.40 8.23
N TRP A 32 9.70 -16.34 9.56
CA TRP A 32 9.41 -15.11 10.29
C TRP A 32 10.40 -13.98 9.99
N ASN A 33 11.70 -14.26 10.02
CA ASN A 33 12.71 -13.23 9.72
C ASN A 33 12.61 -12.78 8.26
N ASP A 34 12.36 -13.70 7.32
CA ASP A 34 12.17 -13.39 5.90
C ASP A 34 10.93 -12.49 5.69
N VAL A 35 9.83 -12.72 6.41
CA VAL A 35 8.67 -11.81 6.40
C VAL A 35 9.07 -10.39 6.84
N LEU A 36 9.76 -10.25 7.97
CA LEU A 36 10.17 -8.93 8.48
C LEU A 36 11.12 -8.22 7.51
N ASP A 37 12.09 -8.95 6.95
CA ASP A 37 13.04 -8.43 5.97
C ASP A 37 12.35 -7.92 4.70
N ARG A 38 11.29 -8.62 4.25
CA ARG A 38 10.49 -8.23 3.08
C ARG A 38 9.56 -7.04 3.35
N MET A 39 9.07 -6.90 4.59
CA MET A 39 8.25 -5.75 4.97
C MET A 39 9.08 -4.46 5.09
N GLY A 40 10.36 -4.56 5.44
CA GLY A 40 11.27 -3.41 5.55
C GLY A 40 11.10 -2.60 6.84
N GLU A 41 11.62 -1.39 6.83
CA GLU A 41 11.72 -0.52 8.02
C GLU A 41 10.46 0.35 8.20
N LEU A 42 9.28 -0.25 8.13
CA LEU A 42 8.01 0.50 8.03
C LEU A 42 7.83 1.52 9.17
N PRO A 43 7.32 2.73 8.87
CA PRO A 43 7.16 3.78 9.86
C PRO A 43 6.14 3.36 10.92
N GLY A 44 6.41 3.62 12.20
CA GLY A 44 5.49 3.25 13.28
C GLY A 44 5.49 1.75 13.64
N MET A 45 6.44 0.97 13.12
CA MET A 45 6.66 -0.43 13.52
C MET A 45 7.15 -0.54 14.97
N VAL A 46 6.43 -1.33 15.76
CA VAL A 46 6.69 -1.56 17.18
C VAL A 46 6.58 -3.04 17.48
N VAL A 47 7.65 -3.64 18.01
CA VAL A 47 7.60 -5.00 18.56
C VAL A 47 6.92 -4.93 19.92
N HIS A 48 5.80 -5.64 20.07
CA HIS A 48 5.02 -5.61 21.29
C HIS A 48 5.62 -6.52 22.38
N THR A 49 5.83 -5.96 23.56
CA THR A 49 6.09 -6.71 24.78
C THR A 49 4.77 -6.88 25.57
N PRO A 50 4.31 -8.12 25.81
CA PRO A 50 3.09 -8.37 26.57
C PRO A 50 3.07 -7.64 27.92
N GLY A 51 1.97 -6.93 28.19
CA GLY A 51 1.76 -6.19 29.44
C GLY A 51 2.35 -4.77 29.46
N GLU A 52 3.05 -4.34 28.41
CA GLU A 52 3.47 -2.95 28.25
C GLU A 52 2.43 -2.16 27.44
N PRO A 53 2.13 -0.90 27.80
CA PRO A 53 1.23 -0.05 27.01
C PRO A 53 1.85 0.23 25.63
N LEU A 54 1.00 0.52 24.64
CA LEU A 54 1.47 0.95 23.33
C LEU A 54 2.21 2.28 23.44
N PRO A 55 3.34 2.46 22.73
CA PRO A 55 3.91 3.78 22.57
C PRO A 55 2.97 4.67 21.73
N PRO A 56 2.97 5.99 21.95
CA PRO A 56 2.21 6.91 21.12
C PRO A 56 2.68 6.82 19.68
N ALA A 57 1.74 6.90 18.74
CA ALA A 57 2.07 7.00 17.32
C ALA A 57 2.89 8.28 17.08
N ARG A 58 4.02 8.15 16.38
CA ARG A 58 4.95 9.24 16.10
C ARG A 58 5.20 9.35 14.62
N GLY A 59 5.62 10.54 14.21
CA GLY A 59 6.02 10.82 12.84
C GLY A 59 5.15 11.89 12.20
N PRO A 60 5.51 12.30 10.97
CA PRO A 60 4.78 13.31 10.22
C PRO A 60 3.34 12.87 9.90
N ILE A 61 3.14 11.58 9.69
CA ILE A 61 1.83 10.94 9.53
C ILE A 61 1.72 9.81 10.56
N PRO A 62 0.99 10.03 11.67
CA PRO A 62 0.85 9.05 12.73
C PRO A 62 0.18 7.75 12.23
N ARG A 63 0.83 6.62 12.48
CA ARG A 63 0.34 5.27 12.18
C ARG A 63 1.05 4.24 13.05
N ARG A 64 0.52 3.01 13.10
CA ARG A 64 1.04 1.95 13.99
C ARG A 64 1.12 0.59 13.32
N LEU A 65 2.29 -0.03 13.30
CA LEU A 65 2.45 -1.44 12.92
C LEU A 65 2.87 -2.23 14.17
N LEU A 66 1.92 -2.93 14.78
CA LEU A 66 2.20 -3.70 15.98
C LEU A 66 2.66 -5.11 15.60
N VAL A 67 3.84 -5.52 16.06
CA VAL A 67 4.40 -6.83 15.77
C VAL A 67 4.30 -7.71 17.04
N ALA A 68 3.35 -8.63 17.05
CA ALA A 68 3.08 -9.54 18.16
C ALA A 68 3.85 -10.86 17.98
N GLN A 69 4.93 -11.03 18.74
CA GLN A 69 5.82 -12.21 18.65
C GLN A 69 5.71 -13.18 19.83
N ASP A 70 4.78 -12.96 20.76
CA ASP A 70 4.61 -13.83 21.92
C ASP A 70 4.33 -15.28 21.47
N PRO A 71 5.09 -16.29 21.94
CA PRO A 71 4.82 -17.70 21.66
C PRO A 71 3.39 -18.14 22.00
N ALA A 72 2.70 -17.42 22.87
CA ALA A 72 1.29 -17.62 23.16
C ALA A 72 0.37 -17.29 21.99
N TRP A 73 0.85 -16.78 20.85
CA TRP A 73 0.09 -16.62 19.58
C TRP A 73 0.28 -17.77 18.59
N ARG A 74 1.19 -18.73 18.87
CA ARG A 74 1.36 -19.92 18.02
C ARG A 74 0.05 -20.70 17.91
N GLY A 75 -0.34 -21.05 16.70
CA GLY A 75 -1.57 -21.74 16.36
C GLY A 75 -2.84 -20.91 16.57
N ALA A 76 -2.72 -19.58 16.70
CA ALA A 76 -3.89 -18.71 16.75
C ALA A 76 -4.61 -18.71 15.41
N VAL A 77 -5.92 -18.83 15.46
CA VAL A 77 -6.82 -18.64 14.31
C VAL A 77 -7.34 -17.20 14.32
N PRO A 78 -7.77 -16.66 13.17
CA PRO A 78 -8.27 -15.28 13.06
C PRO A 78 -9.33 -14.91 14.09
N GLU A 79 -10.26 -15.81 14.43
CA GLU A 79 -11.31 -15.57 15.43
C GLU A 79 -10.73 -15.28 16.81
N GLU A 80 -9.69 -16.02 17.21
CA GLU A 80 -9.03 -15.81 18.50
C GLU A 80 -8.31 -14.45 18.53
N VAL A 81 -7.73 -14.04 17.40
CA VAL A 81 -7.07 -12.73 17.26
C VAL A 81 -8.11 -11.61 17.26
N ALA A 82 -9.18 -11.73 16.48
CA ALA A 82 -10.29 -10.77 16.42
C ALA A 82 -10.98 -10.61 17.79
N GLN A 83 -11.23 -11.72 18.50
CA GLN A 83 -11.80 -11.67 19.85
C GLN A 83 -10.90 -10.89 20.83
N SER A 84 -9.59 -10.98 20.68
CA SER A 84 -8.65 -10.21 21.52
C SER A 84 -8.70 -8.71 21.26
N LEU A 85 -9.06 -8.30 20.03
CA LEU A 85 -9.21 -6.91 19.61
C LEU A 85 -10.56 -6.31 20.03
N GLY A 86 -11.61 -7.12 20.17
CA GLY A 86 -12.94 -6.67 20.58
C GLY A 86 -13.08 -6.27 22.06
N SER A 87 -12.00 -6.27 22.84
CA SER A 87 -12.02 -5.83 24.24
C SER A 87 -12.15 -4.30 24.33
N GLU A 88 -13.03 -3.81 25.20
CA GLU A 88 -13.26 -2.37 25.38
C GLU A 88 -11.96 -1.61 25.65
N GLY A 89 -11.71 -0.55 24.87
CA GLY A 89 -10.51 0.28 24.99
C GLY A 89 -9.26 -0.31 24.33
N THR A 90 -9.36 -1.34 23.48
CA THR A 90 -8.24 -1.85 22.68
C THR A 90 -8.06 -1.03 21.42
N TRP A 91 -6.81 -0.86 20.98
CA TRP A 91 -6.54 -0.27 19.66
C TRP A 91 -6.96 -1.25 18.57
N LEU A 92 -7.78 -0.78 17.64
CA LEU A 92 -8.33 -1.58 16.55
C LEU A 92 -7.55 -1.26 15.26
N PRO A 93 -6.73 -2.20 14.74
CA PRO A 93 -6.01 -2.01 13.49
C PRO A 93 -6.98 -2.00 12.29
N ASP A 94 -6.54 -1.47 11.16
CA ASP A 94 -7.28 -1.55 9.89
C ASP A 94 -7.07 -2.91 9.22
N LEU A 95 -5.89 -3.50 9.43
CA LEU A 95 -5.48 -4.77 8.83
C LEU A 95 -4.82 -5.68 9.87
N VAL A 96 -5.22 -6.95 9.92
CA VAL A 96 -4.54 -7.98 10.71
C VAL A 96 -3.85 -8.95 9.76
N LEU A 97 -2.60 -9.28 10.08
CA LEU A 97 -1.73 -10.20 9.34
C LEU A 97 -1.26 -11.31 10.28
N ILE A 98 -1.32 -12.56 9.84
CA ILE A 98 -0.84 -13.72 10.60
C ILE A 98 0.18 -14.48 9.74
N ALA A 99 1.40 -14.61 10.26
CA ALA A 99 2.42 -15.48 9.69
C ALA A 99 2.21 -16.92 10.19
N ASP A 100 1.60 -17.77 9.38
CA ASP A 100 1.13 -19.11 9.72
C ASP A 100 1.99 -20.23 9.07
N ARG A 101 1.46 -21.46 9.03
CA ARG A 101 2.14 -22.59 8.38
C ARG A 101 2.26 -22.40 6.88
N GLY A 102 1.27 -21.77 6.24
CA GLY A 102 1.32 -21.42 4.82
C GLY A 102 2.47 -20.48 4.49
N THR A 103 2.78 -19.55 5.40
CA THR A 103 3.97 -18.68 5.29
C THR A 103 5.28 -19.49 5.27
N THR A 104 5.33 -20.61 5.99
CA THR A 104 6.51 -21.50 6.00
C THR A 104 6.55 -22.36 4.74
N ARG A 105 5.39 -22.87 4.29
CA ARG A 105 5.23 -23.80 3.17
C ARG A 105 5.68 -23.20 1.84
N ASP A 106 5.41 -21.92 1.60
CA ASP A 106 5.84 -21.21 0.40
C ASP A 106 6.97 -20.20 0.71
N PRO A 107 8.25 -20.60 0.55
CA PRO A 107 9.36 -19.70 0.77
C PRO A 107 9.53 -18.64 -0.34
N ALA A 108 8.94 -18.83 -1.52
CA ALA A 108 9.04 -17.87 -2.59
C ALA A 108 8.17 -16.64 -2.30
N LEU A 109 6.93 -16.85 -1.84
CA LEU A 109 5.97 -15.77 -1.63
C LEU A 109 5.79 -15.37 -0.17
N ARG A 110 6.08 -16.26 0.79
CA ARG A 110 5.84 -16.06 2.23
C ARG A 110 4.44 -15.52 2.55
N PRO A 111 3.37 -16.09 1.97
CA PRO A 111 2.04 -15.53 2.10
C PRO A 111 1.61 -15.44 3.56
N LEU A 112 1.05 -14.29 3.92
CA LEU A 112 0.43 -14.00 5.20
C LEU A 112 -1.08 -14.22 5.08
N MET A 113 -1.70 -14.74 6.13
CA MET A 113 -3.15 -14.70 6.26
C MET A 113 -3.55 -13.29 6.69
N ALA A 114 -4.49 -12.69 5.99
CA ALA A 114 -4.98 -11.36 6.28
C ALA A 114 -6.49 -11.37 6.53
N PHE A 115 -6.97 -10.47 7.39
CA PHE A 115 -8.40 -10.19 7.57
C PHE A 115 -8.59 -8.78 8.12
N LEU A 116 -9.83 -8.28 8.01
CA LEU A 116 -10.25 -6.98 8.53
C LEU A 116 -10.97 -7.21 9.87
N PRO A 117 -10.54 -6.57 10.97
CA PRO A 117 -11.10 -6.88 12.29
C PRO A 117 -12.51 -6.32 12.51
N ASN A 118 -12.98 -5.43 11.63
CA ASN A 118 -14.34 -4.87 11.65
C ASN A 118 -15.32 -5.63 10.74
N ASP A 119 -14.85 -6.67 10.05
CA ASP A 119 -15.68 -7.48 9.17
C ASP A 119 -16.41 -8.55 10.01
N ASP A 120 -17.74 -8.46 10.05
CA ASP A 120 -18.61 -9.37 10.80
C ASP A 120 -18.42 -10.84 10.37
N ASP A 121 -18.07 -11.06 9.10
CA ASP A 121 -17.88 -12.38 8.51
C ASP A 121 -16.41 -12.84 8.58
N LEU A 122 -15.50 -11.98 9.07
CA LEU A 122 -14.05 -12.24 9.17
C LEU A 122 -13.46 -12.85 7.89
N TYR A 123 -13.80 -12.28 6.73
CA TYR A 123 -13.27 -12.76 5.46
C TYR A 123 -11.75 -12.74 5.46
N ARG A 124 -11.18 -13.90 5.13
CA ARG A 124 -9.74 -14.15 5.15
C ARG A 124 -9.20 -14.18 3.74
N PHE A 125 -8.07 -13.54 3.50
CA PHE A 125 -7.41 -13.56 2.20
C PHE A 125 -5.90 -13.76 2.38
N ARG A 126 -5.19 -14.06 1.29
CA ARG A 126 -3.74 -14.25 1.29
C ARG A 126 -3.05 -13.07 0.64
N VAL A 127 -2.05 -12.54 1.33
CA VAL A 127 -1.26 -11.39 0.86
C VAL A 127 0.22 -11.65 1.09
N THR A 128 1.06 -11.23 0.15
CA THR A 128 2.53 -11.30 0.32
C THR A 128 3.03 -10.23 1.30
N PRO A 129 4.20 -10.43 1.94
CA PRO A 129 4.75 -9.43 2.85
C PRO A 129 4.99 -8.07 2.19
N ARG A 130 5.45 -8.04 0.93
CA ARG A 130 5.66 -6.76 0.21
C ARG A 130 4.36 -6.05 -0.11
N GLN A 131 3.32 -6.77 -0.55
CA GLN A 131 2.02 -6.14 -0.76
C GLN A 131 1.46 -5.59 0.55
N ALA A 132 1.51 -6.37 1.64
CA ALA A 132 1.07 -5.91 2.96
C ALA A 132 1.84 -4.65 3.41
N ALA A 133 3.15 -4.59 3.14
CA ALA A 133 3.97 -3.41 3.41
C ALA A 133 3.54 -2.20 2.58
N MET A 134 3.27 -2.36 1.28
CA MET A 134 2.82 -1.26 0.41
C MET A 134 1.45 -0.75 0.83
N THR A 135 0.49 -1.63 1.12
CA THR A 135 -0.82 -1.29 1.67
C THR A 135 -0.67 -0.52 2.99
N TYR A 136 0.24 -0.95 3.87
CA TYR A 136 0.50 -0.27 5.14
C TYR A 136 0.98 1.19 4.97
N LEU A 137 1.71 1.49 3.89
CA LEU A 137 2.18 2.85 3.62
C LEU A 137 1.05 3.83 3.27
N VAL A 138 -0.16 3.34 2.97
CA VAL A 138 -1.31 4.17 2.60
C VAL A 138 -2.50 4.03 3.57
N THR A 139 -2.37 3.31 4.70
CA THR A 139 -3.50 3.10 5.63
C THR A 139 -4.06 4.37 6.26
N HIS A 140 -3.28 5.46 6.25
CA HIS A 140 -3.72 6.76 6.76
C HIS A 140 -4.60 7.53 5.77
N ARG A 141 -4.72 7.06 4.54
CA ARG A 141 -5.48 7.73 3.50
C ARG A 141 -6.97 7.41 3.63
N PRO A 142 -7.87 8.36 3.31
CA PRO A 142 -9.28 8.07 3.12
C PRO A 142 -9.49 6.98 2.05
N GLY A 143 -10.61 6.25 2.11
CA GLY A 143 -10.90 5.20 1.12
C GLY A 143 -10.02 3.94 1.23
N ILE A 144 -9.20 3.79 2.27
CA ILE A 144 -8.42 2.57 2.49
C ILE A 144 -9.30 1.31 2.56
N GLU A 145 -10.55 1.46 2.98
CA GLU A 145 -11.54 0.36 3.03
C GLU A 145 -11.76 -0.25 1.64
N ASP A 146 -11.90 0.57 0.59
CA ASP A 146 -12.06 0.10 -0.79
C ASP A 146 -10.80 -0.64 -1.27
N THR A 147 -9.61 -0.14 -0.91
CA THR A 147 -8.34 -0.81 -1.22
C THR A 147 -8.22 -2.16 -0.52
N LEU A 148 -8.68 -2.26 0.73
CA LEU A 148 -8.66 -3.50 1.51
C LEU A 148 -9.72 -4.49 1.01
N GLU A 149 -10.89 -4.03 0.59
CA GLU A 149 -11.93 -4.84 -0.06
C GLU A 149 -11.43 -5.38 -1.41
N HIS A 150 -10.79 -4.55 -2.23
CA HIS A 150 -10.15 -4.99 -3.47
C HIS A 150 -9.11 -6.10 -3.22
N HIS A 151 -8.23 -5.91 -2.22
CA HIS A 151 -7.25 -6.94 -1.85
C HIS A 151 -7.91 -8.24 -1.40
N ARG A 152 -9.02 -8.15 -0.67
CA ARG A 152 -9.80 -9.31 -0.25
C ARG A 152 -10.36 -10.05 -1.47
N ASP A 153 -10.94 -9.33 -2.43
CA ASP A 153 -11.51 -9.91 -3.64
C ASP A 153 -10.46 -10.55 -4.56
N CYS A 154 -9.27 -9.94 -4.66
CA CYS A 154 -8.16 -10.49 -5.44
C CYS A 154 -7.40 -11.62 -4.72
N GLY A 155 -7.31 -11.59 -3.39
CA GLY A 155 -6.43 -12.45 -2.58
C GLY A 155 -6.98 -13.84 -2.24
N ALA A 156 -7.80 -14.43 -3.13
CA ALA A 156 -8.58 -15.65 -2.89
C ALA A 156 -9.16 -15.67 -1.48
N ALA A 157 -10.11 -14.76 -1.24
CA ALA A 157 -10.93 -14.82 -0.04
C ALA A 157 -11.38 -16.26 0.21
N GLU A 158 -11.33 -16.73 1.46
CA GLU A 158 -11.98 -17.97 1.88
C GLU A 158 -13.49 -17.80 1.65
N VAL A 159 -13.92 -17.98 0.41
CA VAL A 159 -15.31 -18.19 0.05
C VAL A 159 -15.61 -19.57 0.61
N GLU A 160 -16.15 -19.60 1.83
CA GLU A 160 -16.72 -20.76 2.52
C GLU A 160 -16.16 -22.09 2.00
N LEU A 161 -15.05 -22.59 2.59
CA LEU A 161 -14.47 -23.91 2.26
C LEU A 161 -15.60 -24.87 1.92
N GLU A 162 -15.60 -25.42 0.70
CA GLU A 162 -16.71 -26.27 0.28
C GLU A 162 -16.84 -27.43 1.28
N PRO A 163 -18.05 -27.96 1.54
CA PRO A 163 -18.22 -29.05 2.48
C PRO A 163 -17.30 -30.25 2.18
N GLY A 164 -16.20 -30.38 2.92
CA GLY A 164 -15.19 -31.42 2.73
C GLY A 164 -13.80 -30.91 2.34
N GLU A 165 -13.66 -29.63 1.97
CA GLU A 165 -12.35 -28.98 1.81
C GLU A 165 -11.72 -28.72 3.18
N SER A 166 -10.44 -29.09 3.29
CA SER A 166 -9.64 -28.77 4.44
C SER A 166 -8.93 -27.44 4.24
N TYR A 167 -8.50 -26.83 5.35
CA TYR A 167 -7.62 -25.66 5.32
C TYR A 167 -6.34 -25.89 4.49
N GLU A 168 -5.81 -27.12 4.46
CA GLU A 168 -4.66 -27.47 3.63
C GLU A 168 -5.00 -27.44 2.12
N ASP A 169 -6.22 -27.82 1.74
CA ASP A 169 -6.67 -27.76 0.35
C ASP A 169 -6.77 -26.30 -0.13
N TRP A 170 -7.26 -25.40 0.73
CA TRP A 170 -7.29 -23.96 0.46
C TRP A 170 -5.89 -23.34 0.38
N LEU A 171 -4.95 -23.77 1.22
CA LEU A 171 -3.55 -23.31 1.12
C LEU A 171 -2.90 -23.67 -0.22
N ASP A 172 -3.27 -24.81 -0.82
CA ASP A 172 -2.71 -25.26 -2.09
C ASP A 172 -3.42 -24.66 -3.32
N GLY A 173 -4.64 -24.13 -3.15
CA GLY A 173 -5.47 -23.58 -4.24
C GLY A 173 -5.69 -22.07 -4.24
N SER A 174 -5.33 -21.36 -3.17
CA SER A 174 -5.58 -19.92 -3.03
C SER A 174 -4.60 -19.06 -3.82
N ASP A 175 -5.14 -18.07 -4.52
CA ASP A 175 -4.36 -16.98 -5.11
C ASP A 175 -3.82 -16.07 -4.00
N VAL A 176 -2.56 -15.64 -4.15
CA VAL A 176 -1.90 -14.77 -3.19
C VAL A 176 -1.74 -13.38 -3.82
N MET A 177 -2.28 -12.37 -3.15
CA MET A 177 -2.15 -10.98 -3.61
C MET A 177 -0.70 -10.50 -3.48
N GLY A 178 -0.17 -9.93 -4.56
CA GLY A 178 1.19 -9.36 -4.60
C GLY A 178 2.30 -10.33 -5.01
N GLU A 179 1.97 -11.47 -5.63
CA GLU A 179 2.97 -12.37 -6.24
C GLU A 179 3.95 -11.62 -7.16
N VAL A 180 3.44 -10.63 -7.90
CA VAL A 180 4.25 -9.75 -8.76
C VAL A 180 5.30 -8.98 -7.96
N LEU A 181 4.97 -8.46 -6.78
CA LEU A 181 5.90 -7.66 -5.98
C LEU A 181 7.03 -8.52 -5.40
N GLU A 182 6.75 -9.78 -5.09
CA GLU A 182 7.76 -10.73 -4.59
C GLU A 182 8.73 -11.18 -5.68
N THR A 183 8.29 -11.20 -6.93
CA THR A 183 9.07 -11.68 -8.09
C THR A 183 9.64 -10.56 -8.96
N ALA A 184 9.29 -9.30 -8.64
CA ALA A 184 9.77 -8.10 -9.30
C ALA A 184 11.31 -8.01 -9.31
N ALA A 185 11.87 -7.60 -10.45
CA ALA A 185 13.32 -7.40 -10.60
C ALA A 185 13.86 -6.31 -9.66
N SER A 186 13.01 -5.37 -9.26
CA SER A 186 13.28 -4.35 -8.26
C SER A 186 12.10 -4.31 -7.29
N ALA A 187 12.02 -5.34 -6.46
CA ALA A 187 10.94 -5.50 -5.50
C ALA A 187 10.86 -4.30 -4.54
N PRO A 188 9.66 -3.73 -4.32
CA PRO A 188 9.50 -2.56 -3.48
C PRO A 188 9.92 -2.88 -2.05
N LEU A 189 10.58 -1.92 -1.40
CA LEU A 189 11.03 -2.06 -0.02
C LEU A 189 11.17 -0.68 0.62
N TYR A 190 10.34 -0.44 1.63
CA TYR A 190 10.48 0.79 2.42
C TYR A 190 11.76 0.73 3.26
N ARG A 191 12.55 1.79 3.13
CA ARG A 191 13.66 2.12 4.05
C ARG A 191 13.42 3.50 4.61
N ALA A 192 13.72 3.69 5.89
CA ALA A 192 13.61 5.00 6.50
C ALA A 192 14.53 5.99 5.73
N PRO A 193 14.06 7.21 5.44
CA PRO A 193 14.90 8.20 4.77
C PRO A 193 16.01 8.67 5.72
N ASP A 194 17.19 8.99 5.17
CA ASP A 194 18.34 9.48 5.94
C ASP A 194 18.02 10.79 6.71
N ALA A 195 17.08 11.57 6.17
CA ALA A 195 16.53 12.77 6.80
C ALA A 195 14.98 12.75 6.71
N PRO A 196 14.26 13.32 7.69
CA PRO A 196 12.81 13.41 7.64
C PRO A 196 12.32 14.15 6.40
N LEU A 197 11.41 13.54 5.65
CA LEU A 197 10.75 14.17 4.51
C LEU A 197 9.60 15.07 4.97
N PRO A 198 9.40 16.25 4.34
CA PRO A 198 8.20 17.05 4.53
C PRO A 198 6.93 16.26 4.15
N VAL A 199 5.84 16.49 4.87
CA VAL A 199 4.52 15.97 4.46
C VAL A 199 4.08 16.66 3.19
N ILE A 200 3.57 15.89 2.22
CA ILE A 200 2.86 16.44 1.07
C ILE A 200 1.37 16.31 1.34
N THR A 201 0.67 17.45 1.42
CA THR A 201 -0.78 17.45 1.30
C THR A 201 -1.12 17.50 -0.18
N GLN A 202 -1.87 16.51 -0.64
CA GLN A 202 -2.40 16.43 -1.99
C GLN A 202 -3.77 17.09 -2.02
N ASP A 203 -3.83 18.29 -2.59
CA ASP A 203 -5.06 19.12 -2.66
C ASP A 203 -5.73 19.05 -4.06
N ASN A 204 -5.20 18.23 -4.95
CA ASN A 204 -5.66 18.11 -6.33
C ASN A 204 -5.63 16.65 -6.80
N SER A 205 -6.31 16.39 -7.93
CA SER A 205 -6.46 15.06 -8.52
C SER A 205 -5.14 14.38 -8.91
N GLY A 206 -4.02 15.11 -9.04
CA GLY A 206 -2.72 14.53 -9.37
C GLY A 206 -1.56 15.23 -8.68
N LEU A 207 -0.50 14.47 -8.41
CA LEU A 207 0.72 14.94 -7.75
C LEU A 207 1.95 14.53 -8.57
N LEU A 208 2.83 15.48 -8.88
CA LEU A 208 4.13 15.26 -9.51
C LEU A 208 5.25 15.67 -8.54
N VAL A 209 6.03 14.70 -8.06
CA VAL A 209 7.13 14.90 -7.12
C VAL A 209 8.48 14.76 -7.84
N ARG A 210 9.32 15.79 -7.76
CA ARG A 210 10.70 15.72 -8.23
C ARG A 210 11.58 15.04 -7.20
N THR A 211 12.25 13.95 -7.60
CA THR A 211 13.21 13.23 -6.74
C THR A 211 14.63 13.26 -7.30
N ASP A 212 14.80 13.52 -8.60
CA ASP A 212 16.11 13.74 -9.21
C ASP A 212 16.33 15.22 -9.58
N PHE A 213 17.42 15.78 -9.07
CA PHE A 213 17.80 17.19 -9.23
C PHE A 213 19.05 17.37 -10.11
N SER A 214 19.37 16.39 -10.97
CA SER A 214 20.59 16.42 -11.78
C SER A 214 20.55 17.38 -12.98
N ASP A 215 19.36 17.68 -13.51
CA ASP A 215 19.16 18.58 -14.66
C ASP A 215 17.89 19.45 -14.50
N ASP A 216 18.08 20.73 -14.19
CA ASP A 216 16.98 21.70 -14.04
C ASP A 216 16.29 22.05 -15.36
N HIS A 217 17.00 21.96 -16.49
CA HIS A 217 16.41 22.24 -17.79
C HIS A 217 15.53 21.09 -18.25
N ALA A 218 15.98 19.84 -18.06
CA ALA A 218 15.16 18.65 -18.29
C ALA A 218 13.91 18.67 -17.41
N TRP A 219 14.07 19.00 -16.13
CA TRP A 219 12.94 19.17 -15.21
C TRP A 219 11.93 20.21 -15.70
N ALA A 220 12.37 21.42 -16.06
CA ALA A 220 11.47 22.47 -16.50
C ALA A 220 10.67 22.08 -17.75
N ALA A 221 11.30 21.36 -18.69
CA ALA A 221 10.62 20.84 -19.87
C ALA A 221 9.59 19.75 -19.50
N LEU A 222 9.96 18.82 -18.62
CA LEU A 222 9.09 17.74 -18.16
C LEU A 222 7.87 18.26 -17.41
N ALA A 223 8.06 19.18 -16.47
CA ALA A 223 6.97 19.79 -15.71
C ALA A 223 5.99 20.53 -16.64
N ALA A 224 6.51 21.25 -17.64
CA ALA A 224 5.68 21.92 -18.64
C ALA A 224 4.89 20.94 -19.52
N ASP A 225 5.48 19.80 -19.90
CA ASP A 225 4.78 18.76 -20.68
C ASP A 225 3.74 18.02 -19.83
N ALA A 226 4.04 17.75 -18.55
CA ALA A 226 3.15 17.06 -17.62
C ALA A 226 1.88 17.84 -17.29
N ASP A 227 1.97 19.17 -17.20
CA ASP A 227 0.85 20.06 -16.94
C ASP A 227 0.20 20.60 -18.23
N ARG A 228 0.62 20.16 -19.41
CA ARG A 228 0.12 20.70 -20.67
C ARG A 228 -1.34 20.32 -20.93
N LEU A 229 -2.21 21.32 -21.11
CA LEU A 229 -3.62 21.12 -21.50
C LEU A 229 -3.69 20.53 -22.92
N ASP A 230 -4.57 19.55 -23.15
CA ASP A 230 -4.93 19.19 -24.53
C ASP A 230 -5.70 20.38 -25.15
N PRO A 231 -5.19 21.00 -26.23
CA PRO A 231 -5.84 22.14 -26.87
C PRO A 231 -7.24 21.84 -27.42
N ARG A 232 -7.67 20.57 -27.43
CA ARG A 232 -9.02 20.14 -27.83
C ARG A 232 -10.01 20.06 -26.66
N THR A 233 -9.55 20.20 -25.42
CA THR A 233 -10.40 20.08 -24.23
C THR A 233 -10.95 21.45 -23.83
N GLU A 234 -12.21 21.72 -24.17
CA GLU A 234 -12.98 22.87 -23.68
C GLU A 234 -13.61 22.51 -22.32
N ALA A 235 -12.81 22.41 -21.26
CA ALA A 235 -13.33 22.34 -19.89
C ALA A 235 -13.25 23.74 -19.24
N PRO A 236 -14.26 24.17 -18.47
CA PRO A 236 -14.10 25.35 -17.62
C PRO A 236 -12.89 25.17 -16.70
N GLU A 237 -12.10 26.23 -16.47
CA GLU A 237 -10.87 26.14 -15.67
C GLU A 237 -11.09 25.53 -14.27
N GLU A 238 -12.27 25.74 -13.69
CA GLU A 238 -12.70 25.18 -12.39
C GLU A 238 -12.90 23.65 -12.36
N TYR A 239 -13.03 23.00 -13.53
CA TYR A 239 -13.11 21.54 -13.67
C TYR A 239 -11.88 20.96 -14.38
N SER A 240 -10.81 21.75 -14.53
CA SER A 240 -9.60 21.27 -15.16
C SER A 240 -8.71 20.58 -14.11
N PRO A 241 -8.47 19.28 -14.24
CA PRO A 241 -7.61 18.55 -13.33
C PRO A 241 -6.21 19.15 -13.39
N PHE A 242 -5.75 19.61 -12.23
CA PHE A 242 -4.44 20.22 -12.04
C PHE A 242 -3.47 19.20 -11.48
N VAL A 243 -2.22 19.22 -11.98
CA VAL A 243 -1.13 18.42 -11.43
C VAL A 243 -0.37 19.27 -10.44
N GLN A 244 -0.51 18.98 -9.15
CA GLN A 244 0.28 19.63 -8.10
C GLN A 244 1.75 19.25 -8.27
N ILE A 245 2.63 20.24 -8.42
CA ILE A 245 4.08 20.01 -8.59
C ILE A 245 4.80 20.24 -7.26
N VAL A 246 5.61 19.26 -6.84
CA VAL A 246 6.50 19.34 -5.68
C VAL A 246 7.95 19.33 -6.15
N ASP A 247 8.59 20.50 -6.10
CA ASP A 247 10.00 20.74 -6.46
C ASP A 247 10.78 21.19 -5.20
N ASP A 248 10.86 20.30 -4.20
CA ASP A 248 11.56 20.54 -2.94
C ASP A 248 12.79 19.63 -2.84
N PRO A 249 14.02 20.19 -2.74
CA PRO A 249 15.26 19.42 -2.59
C PRO A 249 15.30 18.44 -1.42
N ALA A 250 14.41 18.56 -0.43
CA ALA A 250 14.26 17.57 0.64
C ALA A 250 13.89 16.17 0.10
N PHE A 251 13.27 16.08 -1.08
CA PHE A 251 12.93 14.83 -1.76
C PHE A 251 14.03 14.29 -2.68
N ALA A 252 15.21 14.91 -2.70
CA ALA A 252 16.32 14.44 -3.51
C ALA A 252 16.70 12.99 -3.14
N GLY A 253 16.57 12.07 -4.11
CA GLY A 253 16.83 10.64 -3.92
C GLY A 253 15.74 9.88 -3.16
N ALA A 254 14.59 10.49 -2.87
CA ALA A 254 13.47 9.79 -2.23
C ALA A 254 12.95 8.65 -3.12
N THR A 255 12.70 7.51 -2.50
CA THR A 255 12.13 6.32 -3.15
C THR A 255 10.60 6.44 -3.30
N PRO A 256 9.97 5.68 -4.21
CA PRO A 256 8.51 5.63 -4.32
C PRO A 256 7.82 5.34 -2.99
N GLU A 257 8.32 4.37 -2.24
CA GLU A 257 7.77 3.94 -0.95
C GLU A 257 7.89 5.06 0.10
N GLN A 258 9.01 5.79 0.10
CA GLN A 258 9.18 6.95 0.98
C GLN A 258 8.20 8.07 0.66
N VAL A 259 7.94 8.33 -0.64
CA VAL A 259 6.94 9.32 -1.06
C VAL A 259 5.54 8.88 -0.65
N MET A 260 5.14 7.63 -0.95
CA MET A 260 3.85 7.07 -0.52
C MET A 260 3.60 7.27 0.99
N ALA A 261 4.64 7.06 1.81
CA ALA A 261 4.56 7.19 3.25
C ALA A 261 4.36 8.63 3.76
N ILE A 262 4.50 9.67 2.93
CA ILE A 262 4.38 11.07 3.35
C ILE A 262 3.29 11.87 2.61
N VAL A 263 2.61 11.26 1.63
CA VAL A 263 1.48 11.92 0.96
C VAL A 263 0.20 11.65 1.74
N ARG A 264 -0.50 12.71 2.13
CA ARG A 264 -1.86 12.67 2.69
C ARG A 264 -2.83 13.45 1.80
N GLN A 265 -4.10 13.10 1.82
CA GLN A 265 -5.15 13.89 1.17
C GLN A 265 -5.42 15.18 1.96
N GLY A 266 -5.82 16.25 1.26
CA GLY A 266 -6.33 17.48 1.87
C GLY A 266 -7.64 17.25 2.64
N GLU A 267 -7.89 18.06 3.67
CA GLU A 267 -9.07 17.92 4.55
C GLU A 267 -10.37 18.42 3.90
N ASP A 268 -10.27 19.19 2.81
CA ASP A 268 -11.40 19.87 2.15
C ASP A 268 -11.94 19.11 0.92
N ASP A 269 -11.37 17.95 0.58
CA ASP A 269 -11.78 17.16 -0.59
C ASP A 269 -12.96 16.24 -0.24
N GLU A 270 -14.18 16.63 -0.67
CA GLU A 270 -15.42 15.87 -0.45
C GLU A 270 -15.53 14.61 -1.33
N GLU A 271 -14.75 14.52 -2.41
CA GLU A 271 -14.73 13.36 -3.32
C GLU A 271 -13.38 12.63 -3.20
N PRO A 272 -13.37 11.30 -2.97
CA PRO A 272 -12.16 10.49 -2.98
C PRO A 272 -11.65 10.40 -4.42
N GLY A 273 -10.85 11.39 -4.85
CA GLY A 273 -10.22 11.36 -6.16
C GLY A 273 -9.23 10.20 -6.23
N GLU A 274 -9.18 9.50 -7.36
CA GLU A 274 -8.25 8.38 -7.57
C GLU A 274 -6.79 8.83 -7.37
N GLU A 275 -6.14 8.21 -6.38
CA GLU A 275 -4.96 8.78 -5.74
C GLU A 275 -3.67 8.25 -6.36
N VAL A 276 -3.10 8.97 -7.33
CA VAL A 276 -1.81 8.62 -7.93
C VAL A 276 -0.73 9.63 -7.56
N VAL A 277 0.48 9.11 -7.30
CA VAL A 277 1.69 9.93 -7.24
C VAL A 277 2.52 9.66 -8.48
N VAL A 278 2.91 10.74 -9.15
CA VAL A 278 3.83 10.72 -10.26
C VAL A 278 5.20 11.17 -9.77
N ILE A 279 6.24 10.41 -10.06
CA ILE A 279 7.60 10.65 -9.60
C ILE A 279 8.48 10.95 -10.80
N ALA A 280 9.12 12.13 -10.77
CA ALA A 280 10.19 12.48 -11.69
C ALA A 280 11.53 12.05 -11.10
N ASP A 281 11.96 10.85 -11.48
CA ASP A 281 13.18 10.20 -11.02
C ASP A 281 14.34 10.41 -12.01
N ARG A 282 15.46 9.69 -11.80
CA ARG A 282 16.63 9.78 -12.67
C ARG A 282 16.33 9.44 -14.13
N ALA A 283 15.42 8.49 -14.40
CA ALA A 283 15.04 8.14 -15.77
C ALA A 283 14.17 9.21 -16.42
N SER A 284 13.48 10.04 -15.62
CA SER A 284 12.78 11.22 -16.10
C SER A 284 13.73 12.32 -16.62
N MET A 285 14.93 12.45 -16.02
CA MET A 285 15.93 13.44 -16.43
C MET A 285 16.83 12.95 -17.57
N ASP A 286 17.38 11.74 -17.42
CA ASP A 286 18.44 11.21 -18.28
C ASP A 286 17.97 10.11 -19.25
N GLY A 287 16.72 9.66 -19.15
CA GLY A 287 16.18 8.59 -19.97
C GLY A 287 15.92 9.03 -21.43
N PRO A 288 16.03 8.10 -22.41
CA PRO A 288 15.80 8.42 -23.82
C PRO A 288 14.37 8.93 -24.10
N ASP A 289 13.40 8.40 -23.35
CA ASP A 289 11.97 8.74 -23.48
C ASP A 289 11.47 9.68 -22.37
N ARG A 290 12.35 10.07 -21.43
CA ARG A 290 12.06 10.97 -20.28
C ARG A 290 10.75 10.68 -19.56
N THR A 291 10.46 9.39 -19.37
CA THR A 291 9.22 8.93 -18.74
C THR A 291 9.19 9.27 -17.26
N VAL A 292 7.99 9.48 -16.73
CA VAL A 292 7.72 9.57 -15.29
C VAL A 292 7.25 8.23 -14.75
N LEU A 293 7.47 7.97 -13.46
CA LEU A 293 6.98 6.80 -12.77
C LEU A 293 5.62 7.12 -12.13
N VAL A 294 4.59 6.35 -12.43
CA VAL A 294 3.26 6.47 -11.81
C VAL A 294 3.13 5.41 -10.73
N VAL A 295 2.70 5.84 -9.54
CA VAL A 295 2.56 5.03 -8.32
C VAL A 295 1.14 5.19 -7.79
N PRO A 296 0.26 4.18 -7.96
CA PRO A 296 -1.08 4.20 -7.39
C PRO A 296 -1.03 4.11 -5.86
N LEU A 297 -1.95 4.82 -5.19
CA LEU A 297 -2.12 4.80 -3.73
C LEU A 297 -3.41 4.11 -3.27
N GLY A 298 -4.32 3.77 -4.20
CA GLY A 298 -5.56 3.04 -3.93
C GLY A 298 -5.47 1.54 -4.22
N GLU A 299 -6.47 0.97 -4.89
CA GLU A 299 -6.62 -0.48 -5.14
C GLU A 299 -5.38 -1.17 -5.72
N SER A 300 -4.63 -0.48 -6.59
CA SER A 300 -3.39 -0.99 -7.20
C SER A 300 -2.13 -0.61 -6.42
N VAL A 301 -2.22 -0.39 -5.11
CA VAL A 301 -1.08 0.02 -4.27
C VAL A 301 0.07 -0.98 -4.36
N GLY A 302 1.30 -0.46 -4.39
CA GLY A 302 2.54 -1.24 -4.52
C GLY A 302 2.95 -1.50 -5.96
N TRP A 303 2.08 -1.19 -6.92
CA TRP A 303 2.37 -1.28 -8.33
C TRP A 303 2.98 0.02 -8.83
N SER A 304 3.66 -0.03 -9.98
CA SER A 304 4.06 1.18 -10.67
C SER A 304 4.42 0.93 -12.12
N PHE A 305 4.23 1.95 -12.95
CA PHE A 305 4.44 1.87 -14.39
C PHE A 305 5.00 3.19 -14.91
N ARG A 306 5.57 3.18 -16.13
CA ARG A 306 6.14 4.38 -16.74
C ARG A 306 5.23 4.96 -17.80
N LEU A 307 5.05 6.27 -17.75
CA LEU A 307 4.23 7.06 -18.65
C LEU A 307 5.07 8.18 -19.27
N ARG A 308 4.74 8.63 -20.49
CA ARG A 308 5.34 9.85 -21.03
C ARG A 308 4.80 11.07 -20.27
N PRO A 309 5.61 12.13 -20.05
CA PRO A 309 5.15 13.33 -19.35
C PRO A 309 3.87 13.91 -19.97
N ASP A 310 3.78 13.95 -21.30
CA ASP A 310 2.64 14.52 -22.01
C ASP A 310 1.30 13.79 -21.84
N GLN A 311 1.30 12.61 -21.22
CA GLN A 311 0.10 11.85 -20.92
C GLN A 311 -0.38 12.06 -19.47
N VAL A 312 0.43 12.64 -18.58
CA VAL A 312 0.13 12.73 -17.13
C VAL A 312 -1.18 13.46 -16.88
N ARG A 313 -1.34 14.67 -17.43
CA ARG A 313 -2.58 15.43 -17.25
C ARG A 313 -3.79 14.70 -17.81
N SER A 314 -3.65 14.00 -18.93
CA SER A 314 -4.75 13.22 -19.50
C SER A 314 -5.14 12.05 -18.60
N MET A 315 -4.16 11.36 -18.01
CA MET A 315 -4.41 10.32 -17.02
C MET A 315 -5.17 10.87 -15.84
N VAL A 316 -4.60 11.87 -15.15
CA VAL A 316 -5.23 12.51 -13.98
C VAL A 316 -6.65 12.99 -14.30
N ALA A 317 -6.88 13.50 -15.52
CA ALA A 317 -8.21 13.91 -15.95
C ALA A 317 -9.21 12.77 -16.09
N ASN A 318 -8.82 11.66 -16.70
CA ASN A 318 -9.72 10.54 -16.89
C ASN A 318 -10.02 9.84 -15.55
N LEU A 319 -9.02 9.72 -14.68
CA LEU A 319 -9.16 9.19 -13.33
C LEU A 319 -10.14 10.06 -12.51
N PHE A 320 -9.96 11.39 -12.54
CA PHE A 320 -10.83 12.32 -11.80
C PHE A 320 -12.30 12.24 -12.22
N VAL A 321 -12.60 12.03 -13.51
CA VAL A 321 -13.99 11.94 -14.00
C VAL A 321 -14.51 10.51 -14.09
N GLY A 322 -13.71 9.51 -13.69
CA GLY A 322 -14.06 8.08 -13.77
C GLY A 322 -14.29 7.57 -15.20
N ASN A 323 -13.57 8.12 -16.19
CA ASN A 323 -13.67 7.65 -17.59
C ASN A 323 -12.69 6.51 -17.91
N ASN A 324 -11.57 6.45 -17.19
CA ASN A 324 -10.63 5.34 -17.21
C ASN A 324 -10.14 5.07 -15.80
N ASP A 325 -9.86 3.81 -15.50
CA ASP A 325 -9.24 3.43 -14.24
C ASP A 325 -7.71 3.39 -14.39
N ILE A 326 -6.99 3.28 -13.28
CA ILE A 326 -5.53 3.20 -13.29
C ILE A 326 -4.99 2.00 -14.09
N SER A 327 -5.76 0.90 -14.15
CA SER A 327 -5.41 -0.30 -14.89
C SER A 327 -5.37 -0.09 -16.41
N ASP A 328 -6.26 0.75 -16.95
CA ASP A 328 -6.25 1.12 -18.38
C ASP A 328 -4.92 1.80 -18.77
N TRP A 329 -4.37 2.61 -17.87
CA TRP A 329 -3.09 3.29 -18.06
C TRP A 329 -1.90 2.36 -17.85
N MET A 330 -1.99 1.44 -16.88
CA MET A 330 -1.00 0.38 -16.70
C MET A 330 -0.86 -0.51 -17.95
N GLU A 331 -1.97 -0.85 -18.61
CA GLU A 331 -1.94 -1.64 -19.86
C GLU A 331 -1.26 -0.90 -21.02
N GLN A 332 -1.31 0.45 -21.02
CA GLN A 332 -0.72 1.30 -22.06
C GLN A 332 0.73 1.71 -21.76
N GLY A 333 1.12 1.69 -20.48
CA GLY A 333 2.45 2.09 -20.00
C GLY A 333 3.57 1.12 -20.39
N SER A 334 4.83 1.58 -20.30
CA SER A 334 5.96 0.66 -20.45
C SER A 334 6.10 -0.21 -19.19
N PRO A 335 6.34 -1.53 -19.33
CA PRO A 335 6.60 -2.43 -18.21
C PRO A 335 7.97 -2.19 -17.53
N ASP A 336 8.73 -1.17 -17.93
CA ASP A 336 9.97 -0.77 -17.24
C ASP A 336 9.73 -0.08 -15.87
N GLY A 337 8.53 -0.25 -15.31
CA GLY A 337 8.23 -0.07 -13.89
C GLY A 337 8.48 -1.37 -13.12
N PRO A 338 8.80 -1.33 -11.82
CA PRO A 338 9.20 -2.50 -11.05
C PRO A 338 8.14 -3.61 -10.92
N ALA A 339 6.85 -3.36 -11.17
CA ALA A 339 5.77 -4.34 -11.04
C ALA A 339 4.80 -4.29 -12.23
N VAL A 340 4.58 -5.43 -12.91
CA VAL A 340 3.74 -5.55 -14.11
C VAL A 340 2.59 -6.53 -13.85
N MET A 341 1.37 -6.17 -14.28
CA MET A 341 0.19 -7.02 -14.20
C MET A 341 0.40 -8.41 -14.80
N THR A 342 0.23 -9.46 -14.00
CA THR A 342 0.20 -10.82 -14.52
C THR A 342 -1.08 -11.07 -15.32
N GLU A 343 -1.04 -12.02 -16.26
CA GLU A 343 -2.22 -12.48 -17.00
C GLU A 343 -3.31 -13.05 -16.07
N LYS A 344 -2.92 -13.52 -14.89
CA LYS A 344 -3.81 -14.03 -13.85
C LYS A 344 -4.59 -12.89 -13.18
N GLU A 345 -3.89 -11.84 -12.76
CA GLU A 345 -4.51 -10.61 -12.25
C GLU A 345 -5.38 -9.94 -13.33
N ARG A 346 -4.93 -9.92 -14.60
CA ARG A 346 -5.76 -9.48 -15.74
C ARG A 346 -7.10 -10.22 -15.85
N ARG A 347 -7.17 -11.50 -15.48
CA ARG A 347 -8.42 -12.28 -15.52
C ARG A 347 -9.36 -11.97 -14.36
N SER A 348 -8.81 -11.71 -13.17
CA SER A 348 -9.59 -11.24 -12.02
C SER A 348 -10.25 -9.89 -12.32
N TRP A 349 -9.52 -8.98 -12.97
CA TRP A 349 -10.02 -7.67 -13.41
C TRP A 349 -11.09 -7.73 -14.52
N ARG A 350 -10.98 -8.66 -15.47
CA ARG A 350 -11.96 -8.82 -16.58
C ARG A 350 -13.23 -9.61 -16.17
N GLY A 351 -13.37 -9.95 -14.89
CA GLY A 351 -14.38 -10.85 -14.36
C GLY A 351 -15.72 -10.22 -13.98
N TRP A 352 -15.92 -8.91 -14.18
CA TRP A 352 -17.17 -8.19 -13.91
C TRP A 352 -17.87 -7.73 -15.20
#